data_AF-A0A835PU67-F1
#
_entry.id   AF-A0A835PU67-F1
#
_cell.length_a   1.000
_cell.length_b   1.000
_cell.length_c   1.000
_cell.angle_alpha   90.00
_cell.angle_beta   90.00
_cell.angle_gamma   90.00
#
_symmetry.space_group_name_H-M   'P 1'
#
loop_
_entity.id
_entity.type
_entity.pdbx_description
1 polymer ?
#
loop_
_entity_poly.entity_id
_entity_poly.type
_entity_poly.pdbx_seq_one_letter_code
_entity_poly.pdbx_strand_id
1 'polypeptide(L)'
;MLPSLLLSLRQDVYVWITGVLVERGGTFYFRGPWFTNLNCVVTADPRNLEHLLKTKFSSFPKGPYFRSIVGDLLGGGIFSADDDAWRSQRKTASLEFHSTEFRAMTARSLVELVHASGSAIDLQDVLLRLTFDNVCMIAFGIDPGCLRPGLPEIPFGGGVRGRD
;
A
#
# COMPACT_ATOMS: atom_id res chain seq x y z
N MET A 1 -0.23 21.69 -17.69
CA MET A 1 -0.63 20.78 -16.58
C MET A 1 -1.59 19.72 -17.11
N LEU A 2 -2.80 20.06 -17.58
CA LEU A 2 -3.80 19.07 -18.02
C LEU A 2 -3.43 18.27 -19.29
N PRO A 3 -2.99 18.89 -20.40
CA PRO A 3 -2.61 18.14 -21.61
C PRO A 3 -1.42 17.21 -21.38
N SER A 4 -0.41 17.66 -20.62
CA SER A 4 0.75 16.85 -20.24
C SER A 4 0.39 15.70 -19.30
N LEU A 5 -0.54 15.92 -18.36
CA LEU A 5 -1.04 14.85 -17.48
C LEU A 5 -1.75 13.75 -18.27
N LEU A 6 -2.59 14.10 -19.25
CA LEU A 6 -3.31 13.11 -20.07
C LEU A 6 -2.36 12.19 -20.86
N LEU A 7 -1.25 12.74 -21.35
CA LEU A 7 -0.18 11.97 -21.98
C LEU A 7 0.52 11.06 -20.96
N SER A 8 0.84 11.58 -19.78
CA SER A 8 1.53 10.84 -18.72
C SER A 8 0.67 9.75 -18.07
N LEU A 9 -0.67 9.88 -18.04
CA LEU A 9 -1.56 8.81 -17.58
C LEU A 9 -1.43 7.52 -18.39
N ARG A 10 -0.95 7.60 -19.64
CA ARG A 10 -0.67 6.43 -20.49
C ARG A 10 0.74 5.86 -20.32
N GLN A 11 1.66 6.59 -19.69
CA GLN A 11 3.08 6.22 -19.61
C GLN A 11 3.51 6.03 -18.16
N ASP A 12 3.76 7.13 -17.45
CA ASP A 12 4.14 7.14 -16.05
C ASP A 12 3.66 8.44 -15.38
N VAL A 13 2.59 8.33 -14.60
CA VAL A 13 2.01 9.47 -13.88
C VAL A 13 2.89 9.91 -12.71
N TYR A 14 3.66 9.00 -12.10
CA TYR A 14 4.48 9.30 -10.93
C TYR A 14 5.72 10.11 -11.29
N VAL A 15 6.38 9.76 -12.39
CA VAL A 15 7.50 10.54 -12.93
C VAL A 15 7.04 11.95 -13.29
N TRP A 16 5.87 12.07 -13.93
CA TRP A 16 5.31 13.37 -14.28
C TRP A 16 4.99 14.23 -13.04
N ILE A 17 4.30 13.67 -12.03
CA ILE A 17 4.00 14.39 -10.78
C ILE A 17 5.30 14.85 -10.11
N THR A 18 6.31 13.99 -10.04
CA THR A 18 7.62 14.31 -9.47
C THR A 18 8.28 15.47 -10.20
N GLY A 19 8.30 15.46 -11.53
CA GLY A 19 8.84 16.57 -12.33
C GLY A 19 8.15 17.90 -12.02
N VAL A 20 6.82 17.91 -11.97
CA VAL A 20 6.06 19.11 -11.62
C VAL A 20 6.33 19.60 -10.20
N LEU A 21 6.50 18.68 -9.24
CA LEU A 21 6.86 19.03 -7.87
C LEU A 21 8.24 19.70 -7.82
N VAL A 22 9.23 19.16 -8.52
CA VAL A 22 10.58 19.73 -8.58
C VAL A 22 10.54 21.14 -9.19
N GLU A 23 9.87 21.30 -10.32
CA GLU A 23 9.75 22.60 -11.01
C GLU A 23 9.05 23.66 -10.15
N ARG A 24 8.08 23.26 -9.32
CA ARG A 24 7.26 24.18 -8.52
C ARG A 24 7.74 24.33 -7.07
N GLY A 25 8.94 23.84 -6.75
CA GLY A 25 9.51 23.96 -5.41
C GLY A 25 8.76 23.15 -4.34
N GLY A 26 8.14 22.03 -4.74
CA GLY A 26 7.61 21.01 -3.85
C GLY A 26 6.10 21.08 -3.59
N THR A 27 5.35 22.07 -4.08
CA THR A 27 3.88 22.09 -3.94
C THR A 27 3.19 22.70 -5.15
N PHE A 28 2.06 22.13 -5.57
CA PHE A 28 1.24 22.71 -6.63
C PHE A 28 -0.25 22.42 -6.48
N TYR A 29 -1.06 23.31 -7.06
CA TYR A 29 -2.50 23.13 -7.19
C TYR A 29 -2.82 22.51 -8.54
N PHE A 30 -3.61 21.45 -8.52
CA PHE A 30 -4.19 20.86 -9.72
C PHE A 30 -5.68 21.16 -9.75
N ARG A 31 -6.13 21.78 -10.84
CA ARG A 31 -7.55 21.93 -11.17
C ARG A 31 -7.86 21.09 -12.39
N GLY A 32 -8.72 20.11 -12.22
CA GLY A 32 -9.22 19.25 -13.27
C GLY A 32 -10.25 19.97 -14.15
N PRO A 33 -10.75 19.28 -15.20
CA PRO A 33 -11.80 19.81 -16.06
C PRO A 33 -13.06 20.14 -15.25
N TRP A 34 -13.80 21.16 -15.67
CA TRP A 34 -15.04 21.65 -15.06
C TRP A 34 -16.14 20.60 -14.82
N PHE A 35 -16.16 19.51 -15.59
CA PHE A 35 -17.10 18.40 -15.42
C PHE A 35 -16.59 17.31 -14.46
N THR A 36 -15.47 17.54 -13.77
CA THR A 36 -14.87 16.60 -12.81
C THR A 36 -14.71 17.26 -11.44
N ASN A 37 -14.73 16.45 -10.38
CA ASN A 37 -14.40 16.91 -9.02
C ASN A 37 -12.89 16.84 -8.71
N LEU A 38 -12.03 16.81 -9.74
CA LEU A 38 -10.59 16.60 -9.59
C LEU A 38 -9.85 17.89 -9.27
N ASN A 39 -10.08 18.45 -8.08
CA ASN A 39 -9.32 19.57 -7.56
C ASN A 39 -8.50 19.10 -6.37
N CYS A 40 -7.18 19.22 -6.44
CA CYS A 40 -6.30 18.76 -5.36
C CYS A 40 -5.06 19.64 -5.20
N VAL A 41 -4.47 19.55 -4.02
CA VAL A 41 -3.14 20.08 -3.72
C VAL A 41 -2.19 18.89 -3.66
N VAL A 42 -1.11 18.96 -4.42
CA VAL A 42 -0.06 17.95 -4.40
C VAL A 42 1.18 18.58 -3.77
N THR A 43 1.73 17.94 -2.75
CA THR A 43 2.87 18.46 -2.00
C THR A 43 3.87 17.37 -1.64
N ALA A 44 5.15 17.72 -1.74
CA ALA A 44 6.30 17.00 -1.22
C ALA A 44 7.13 17.91 -0.29
N ASP A 45 6.62 19.09 0.11
CA ASP A 45 7.28 19.95 1.09
C ASP A 45 7.19 19.30 2.47
N PRO A 46 8.34 19.00 3.14
CA PRO A 46 8.35 18.34 4.45
C PRO A 46 7.52 19.08 5.51
N ARG A 47 7.43 20.41 5.44
CA ARG A 47 6.65 21.22 6.39
C ARG A 47 5.16 21.00 6.20
N ASN A 48 4.71 20.89 4.95
CA ASN A 48 3.32 20.55 4.65
C ASN A 48 3.02 19.11 5.05
N LEU A 49 3.93 18.17 4.80
CA LEU A 49 3.77 16.77 5.21
C LEU A 49 3.68 16.64 6.73
N GLU A 50 4.53 17.30 7.50
CA GLU A 50 4.42 17.33 8.96
C GLU A 50 3.11 17.97 9.41
N HIS A 51 2.69 19.07 8.79
CA HIS A 51 1.43 19.71 9.10
C HIS A 51 0.23 18.77 8.88
N LEU A 52 0.17 18.11 7.71
CA LEU A 52 -0.92 17.23 7.30
C LEU A 52 -0.94 15.92 8.10
N LEU A 53 0.22 15.27 8.26
CA LEU A 53 0.30 13.89 8.76
C LEU A 53 0.55 13.80 10.27
N LYS A 54 0.92 14.91 10.93
CA LYS A 54 1.27 14.92 12.36
C LYS A 54 0.58 16.05 13.12
N THR A 55 0.85 17.31 12.76
CA THR A 55 0.44 18.48 13.58
C THR A 55 -1.06 18.76 13.52
N LYS A 56 -1.68 18.64 12.35
CA LYS A 56 -3.10 18.90 12.10
C LYS A 56 -3.82 17.69 11.51
N PHE A 57 -3.37 16.48 11.85
CA PHE A 57 -3.90 15.22 11.30
C PHE A 57 -5.44 15.13 11.31
N SER A 58 -6.10 15.49 12.42
CA SER A 58 -7.58 15.46 12.52
C SER A 58 -8.31 16.46 11.63
N SER A 59 -7.61 17.47 11.10
CA SER A 59 -8.16 18.43 10.14
C SER A 59 -8.14 17.90 8.70
N PHE A 60 -7.49 16.76 8.45
CA PHE A 60 -7.33 16.16 7.12
C PHE A 60 -7.81 14.70 7.12
N PRO A 61 -9.10 14.44 7.35
CA PRO A 61 -9.65 13.09 7.25
C PRO A 61 -9.54 12.57 5.80
N LYS A 62 -9.45 11.25 5.63
CA LYS A 62 -9.48 10.64 4.28
C LYS A 62 -10.80 10.94 3.57
N GLY A 63 -11.87 11.01 4.36
CA GLY A 63 -13.17 11.48 3.93
C GLY A 63 -13.97 10.47 3.09
N PRO A 64 -15.20 10.84 2.71
CA PRO A 64 -16.16 9.91 2.08
C PRO A 64 -15.68 9.36 0.74
N TYR A 65 -14.98 10.18 -0.06
CA TYR A 65 -14.48 9.77 -1.37
C TYR A 65 -13.45 8.64 -1.27
N PHE A 66 -12.48 8.75 -0.35
CA PHE A 66 -11.51 7.68 -0.16
C PHE A 66 -12.20 6.42 0.37
N ARG A 67 -13.10 6.59 1.36
CA ARG A 67 -13.87 5.48 1.94
C ARG A 67 -14.75 4.76 0.93
N SER A 68 -15.32 5.44 -0.07
CA SER A 68 -16.10 4.79 -1.12
C SER A 68 -15.24 3.95 -2.08
N ILE A 69 -13.95 4.26 -2.19
CA ILE A 69 -13.03 3.51 -3.06
C ILE A 69 -12.54 2.25 -2.35
N VAL A 70 -12.13 2.37 -1.09
CA VAL A 70 -11.51 1.25 -0.35
C VAL A 70 -12.49 0.49 0.54
N GLY A 71 -13.66 1.04 0.82
CA GLY A 71 -14.60 0.54 1.83
C GLY A 71 -15.22 -0.81 1.50
N ASP A 72 -15.51 -1.09 0.23
CA ASP A 72 -16.10 -2.37 -0.17
C ASP A 72 -15.10 -3.53 0.01
N LEU A 73 -13.81 -3.26 -0.19
CA LEU A 73 -12.74 -4.25 -0.05
C LEU A 73 -12.21 -4.36 1.39
N LEU A 74 -11.99 -3.22 2.05
CA LEU A 74 -11.28 -3.14 3.33
C LEU A 74 -12.20 -2.77 4.52
N GLY A 75 -13.49 -2.62 4.27
CA GLY A 75 -14.50 -2.33 5.28
C GLY A 75 -14.25 -1.02 6.02
N GLY A 76 -14.67 -0.97 7.28
CA GLY A 76 -14.39 0.12 8.24
C GLY A 76 -13.05 -0.01 8.96
N GLY A 77 -12.11 -0.77 8.40
CA GLY A 77 -10.80 -1.02 9.00
C GLY A 77 -9.85 0.17 8.90
N ILE A 78 -8.59 -0.05 9.31
CA ILE A 78 -7.55 0.99 9.48
C ILE A 78 -7.30 1.84 8.22
N PHE A 79 -7.57 1.31 7.02
CA PHE A 79 -7.42 2.05 5.78
C PHE A 79 -8.58 3.03 5.52
N SER A 80 -9.77 2.73 6.02
CA SER A 80 -11.00 3.52 5.81
C SER A 80 -11.39 4.39 7.02
N ALA A 81 -10.90 4.06 8.22
CA ALA A 81 -11.20 4.78 9.45
C ALA A 81 -10.48 6.13 9.51
N ASP A 82 -11.08 7.10 10.21
CA ASP A 82 -10.50 8.41 10.53
C ASP A 82 -10.41 8.61 12.06
N ASP A 83 -9.66 9.63 12.49
CA ASP A 83 -9.54 10.10 13.87
C ASP A 83 -9.25 8.98 14.91
N ASP A 84 -10.02 8.93 15.99
CA ASP A 84 -9.77 8.05 17.14
C ASP A 84 -9.95 6.57 16.78
N ALA A 85 -10.89 6.26 15.88
CA ALA A 85 -11.06 4.89 15.37
C ALA A 85 -9.80 4.43 14.65
N TRP A 86 -9.23 5.29 13.79
CA TRP A 86 -7.95 5.02 13.13
C TRP A 86 -6.80 4.88 14.12
N ARG A 87 -6.70 5.78 15.12
CA ARG A 87 -5.64 5.73 16.15
C ARG A 87 -5.68 4.43 16.93
N SER A 88 -6.87 4.00 17.35
CA SER A 88 -7.08 2.76 18.08
C SER A 88 -6.68 1.55 17.24
N GLN A 89 -7.22 1.43 16.02
CA GLN A 89 -6.90 0.34 15.10
C GLN A 89 -5.41 0.29 14.73
N ARG A 90 -4.77 1.45 14.50
CA ARG A 90 -3.33 1.56 14.24
C ARG A 90 -2.50 1.10 15.43
N LYS A 91 -2.88 1.47 16.64
CA LYS A 91 -2.17 1.04 17.85
C LYS A 91 -2.21 -0.48 17.97
N THR A 92 -3.38 -1.09 17.81
CA THR A 92 -3.54 -2.56 17.85
C THR A 92 -2.71 -3.23 16.76
N ALA A 93 -2.87 -2.81 15.50
CA ALA A 93 -2.11 -3.38 14.38
C ALA A 93 -0.60 -3.24 14.61
N SER A 94 -0.12 -2.09 15.09
CA SER A 94 1.29 -1.87 15.38
C SER A 94 1.83 -2.83 16.43
N LEU A 95 1.04 -3.23 17.43
CA LEU A 95 1.47 -4.18 18.45
C LEU A 95 1.64 -5.59 17.84
N GLU A 96 0.67 -6.03 17.04
CA GLU A 96 0.70 -7.35 16.40
C GLU A 96 1.90 -7.49 15.44
N PHE A 97 2.13 -6.48 14.59
CA PHE A 97 3.27 -6.48 13.66
C PHE A 97 4.65 -6.35 14.34
N HIS A 98 4.71 -5.93 15.60
CA HIS A 98 5.97 -5.87 16.37
C HIS A 98 6.12 -7.03 17.37
N SER A 99 5.17 -7.96 17.40
CA SER A 99 5.22 -9.12 18.28
C SER A 99 6.43 -10.00 17.99
N THR A 100 6.98 -10.61 19.05
CA THR A 100 8.09 -11.56 18.91
C THR A 100 7.71 -12.75 18.04
N GLU A 101 6.45 -13.18 18.11
CA GLU A 101 5.88 -14.26 17.32
C GLU A 101 5.92 -13.92 15.82
N PHE A 102 5.45 -12.73 15.43
CA PHE A 102 5.50 -12.29 14.04
C PHE A 102 6.92 -12.24 13.47
N ARG A 103 7.85 -11.68 14.26
CA ARG A 103 9.27 -11.59 13.85
C ARG A 103 9.89 -12.98 13.68
N ALA A 104 9.60 -13.89 14.60
CA ALA A 104 10.09 -15.27 14.55
C ALA A 104 9.52 -16.03 13.34
N MET A 105 8.22 -15.89 13.08
CA MET A 105 7.55 -16.49 11.92
C MET A 105 8.17 -15.99 10.61
N THR A 106 8.27 -14.67 10.44
CA THR A 106 8.87 -14.06 9.24
C THR A 106 10.30 -14.55 9.01
N ALA A 107 11.12 -14.64 10.07
CA ALA A 107 12.48 -15.13 9.97
C ALA A 107 12.54 -16.61 9.57
N ARG A 108 11.69 -17.47 10.14
CA ARG A 108 11.62 -18.90 9.78
C ARG A 108 11.24 -19.10 8.32
N SER A 109 10.17 -18.43 7.88
CA SER A 109 9.68 -18.48 6.50
C SER A 109 10.76 -18.05 5.49
N LEU A 110 11.55 -17.02 5.80
CA LEU A 110 12.67 -16.58 4.97
C LEU A 110 13.83 -17.58 4.93
N VAL A 111 14.17 -18.22 6.05
CA VAL A 111 15.21 -19.23 6.11
C VAL A 111 14.81 -20.46 5.28
N GLU A 112 13.56 -20.92 5.41
CA GLU A 112 13.03 -22.05 4.63
C GLU A 112 13.11 -21.80 3.13
N LEU A 113 12.77 -20.59 2.68
CA LEU A 113 12.91 -20.17 1.28
C LEU A 113 14.36 -20.20 0.77
N VAL A 114 15.27 -19.54 1.50
CA VAL A 114 16.67 -19.37 1.06
C VAL A 114 17.41 -20.70 1.07
N HIS A 115 17.10 -21.59 2.01
CA HIS A 115 17.75 -22.89 2.12
C HIS A 115 17.12 -23.98 1.23
N ALA A 116 15.86 -23.83 0.81
CA ALA A 116 15.20 -24.80 -0.06
C ALA A 116 15.62 -24.67 -1.54
N SER A 117 16.16 -23.53 -1.97
CA SER A 117 16.52 -23.32 -3.38
C SER A 117 18.00 -23.57 -3.66
N GLY A 118 18.30 -24.59 -4.46
CA GLY A 118 19.57 -24.71 -5.19
C GLY A 118 19.57 -23.97 -6.54
N SER A 119 18.51 -23.21 -6.83
CA SER A 119 18.22 -22.61 -8.14
C SER A 119 17.79 -21.14 -8.02
N ALA A 120 17.70 -20.44 -9.15
CA ALA A 120 17.13 -19.10 -9.21
C ALA A 120 15.68 -19.09 -8.66
N ILE A 121 15.34 -18.03 -7.93
CA ILE A 121 14.02 -17.80 -7.33
C ILE A 121 13.45 -16.49 -7.88
N ASP A 122 12.15 -16.45 -8.16
CA ASP A 122 11.42 -15.20 -8.35
C ASP A 122 11.12 -14.55 -7.00
N LEU A 123 11.87 -13.49 -6.66
CA LEU A 123 11.70 -12.76 -5.41
C LEU A 123 10.34 -12.07 -5.30
N GLN A 124 9.72 -11.68 -6.41
CA GLN A 124 8.41 -11.01 -6.39
C GLN A 124 7.32 -11.98 -5.94
N ASP A 125 7.28 -13.18 -6.52
CA ASP A 125 6.33 -14.24 -6.14
C ASP A 125 6.54 -14.66 -4.69
N VAL A 126 7.79 -14.86 -4.29
CA VAL A 126 8.14 -15.28 -2.94
C VAL A 126 7.78 -14.24 -1.88
N LEU A 127 8.10 -12.96 -2.10
CA LEU A 127 7.75 -11.90 -1.15
C LEU A 127 6.24 -11.68 -1.10
N LEU A 128 5.52 -11.86 -2.20
CA LEU A 128 4.06 -11.81 -2.23
C LEU A 128 3.46 -12.92 -1.35
N ARG A 129 3.92 -14.17 -1.51
CA ARG A 129 3.46 -15.31 -0.71
C ARG A 129 3.79 -15.14 0.76
N LEU A 130 5.01 -14.69 1.07
CA LEU A 130 5.46 -14.43 2.43
C LEU A 130 4.57 -13.38 3.09
N THR A 131 4.33 -12.26 2.40
CA THR A 131 3.50 -11.18 2.95
C THR A 131 2.04 -11.60 3.09
N PHE A 132 1.51 -12.39 2.15
CA PHE A 132 0.15 -12.93 2.23
C PHE A 132 -0.02 -13.86 3.44
N ASP A 133 0.84 -14.87 3.60
CA ASP A 133 0.77 -15.81 4.72
C ASP A 133 0.90 -15.07 6.07
N ASN A 134 1.87 -14.17 6.16
CA ASN A 134 2.09 -13.33 7.34
C ASN A 134 0.89 -12.46 7.72
N VAL A 135 0.27 -11.79 6.73
CA VAL A 135 -0.90 -10.94 6.97
C VAL A 135 -2.12 -11.79 7.32
N CYS A 136 -2.33 -12.93 6.66
CA CYS A 136 -3.42 -13.83 7.00
C CYS A 136 -3.28 -14.39 8.43
N MET A 137 -2.06 -14.72 8.84
CA MET A 137 -1.79 -15.19 10.19
C MET A 137 -2.06 -14.11 11.23
N ILE A 138 -1.59 -12.87 11.02
CA ILE A 138 -1.86 -11.77 11.97
C ILE A 138 -3.34 -11.39 11.99
N ALA A 139 -3.95 -11.21 10.83
CA ALA A 139 -5.29 -10.63 10.73
C ALA A 139 -6.40 -11.64 11.06
N PHE A 140 -6.18 -12.92 10.74
CA PHE A 140 -7.20 -13.96 10.83
C PHE A 140 -6.79 -15.18 11.66
N GLY A 141 -5.52 -15.27 12.10
CA GLY A 141 -5.01 -16.44 12.81
C GLY A 141 -4.89 -17.69 11.93
N ILE A 142 -4.82 -17.53 10.61
CA ILE A 142 -4.81 -18.63 9.64
C ILE A 142 -3.51 -18.56 8.83
N ASP A 143 -2.79 -19.69 8.76
CA ASP A 143 -1.70 -19.91 7.81
C ASP A 143 -2.24 -20.50 6.50
N PRO A 144 -2.28 -19.75 5.39
CA PRO A 144 -2.66 -20.26 4.07
C PRO A 144 -1.63 -21.25 3.51
N GLY A 145 -0.37 -21.18 3.97
CA GLY A 145 0.71 -22.04 3.52
C GLY A 145 1.15 -21.79 2.08
N CYS A 146 0.93 -20.59 1.53
CA CYS A 146 1.31 -20.24 0.16
C CYS A 146 2.83 -20.27 -0.05
N LEU A 147 3.62 -20.20 1.02
CA LEU A 147 5.08 -20.27 1.00
C LEU A 147 5.67 -21.66 1.23
N ARG A 148 4.83 -22.70 1.39
CA ARG A 148 5.32 -24.07 1.61
C ARG A 148 6.11 -24.60 0.40
N PRO A 149 6.99 -25.60 0.58
CA PRO A 149 7.70 -26.24 -0.51
C PRO A 149 6.75 -26.70 -1.62
N GLY A 150 7.09 -26.39 -2.88
CA GLY A 150 6.21 -26.61 -4.03
C GLY A 150 5.34 -25.41 -4.40
N LEU A 151 5.36 -24.33 -3.63
CA LEU A 151 4.72 -23.03 -3.93
C LEU A 151 3.25 -23.18 -4.38
N PRO A 152 2.36 -23.73 -3.52
CA PRO A 152 0.97 -24.00 -3.87
C PRO A 152 0.24 -22.75 -4.36
N GLU A 153 -0.72 -22.90 -5.27
CA GLU A 153 -1.35 -21.76 -5.95
C GLU A 153 -2.05 -20.81 -4.96
N ILE A 154 -1.79 -19.50 -5.10
CA ILE A 154 -2.44 -18.49 -4.28
C ILE A 154 -3.91 -18.40 -4.71
N PRO A 155 -4.89 -18.53 -3.79
CA PRO A 155 -6.32 -18.54 -4.13
C PRO A 155 -6.80 -17.30 -4.90
N PHE A 156 -6.07 -16.19 -4.82
CA PHE A 156 -6.37 -14.90 -5.45
C PHE A 156 -5.28 -14.44 -6.43
N GLY A 157 -4.22 -15.23 -6.65
CA GLY A 157 -3.04 -14.87 -7.46
C GLY A 157 -3.13 -15.24 -8.94
N GLY A 158 -4.35 -15.51 -9.44
CA GLY A 158 -4.56 -15.86 -10.83
C GLY A 158 -4.31 -14.70 -11.80
N GLY A 159 -3.06 -14.56 -12.27
CA GLY A 159 -2.79 -14.12 -13.63
C GLY A 159 -1.83 -12.94 -13.83
N VAL A 160 -0.53 -13.22 -13.91
CA VAL A 160 0.33 -12.83 -15.05
C VAL A 160 1.34 -13.96 -15.29
N ARG A 161 0.86 -15.15 -15.70
CA ARG A 161 1.76 -16.08 -16.40
C ARG A 161 1.90 -15.53 -17.81
N GLY A 162 3.09 -15.01 -18.13
CA GLY A 162 3.46 -14.58 -19.47
C GLY A 162 3.09 -15.67 -20.46
N ARG A 163 2.36 -15.31 -21.51
CA ARG A 163 2.23 -16.19 -22.67
C ARG A 163 3.57 -16.15 -23.40
N ASP A 164 4.11 -17.34 -23.61
CA ASP A 164 5.18 -17.60 -24.57
C ASP A 164 4.82 -17.06 -25.97
#